data_AF-A0A939P5N7-F1
#
_entry.id   AF-A0A939P5N7-F1
#
_cell.length_a   1.000
_cell.length_b   1.000
_cell.length_c   1.000
_cell.angle_alpha   90.00
_cell.angle_beta   90.00
_cell.angle_gamma   90.00
#
_symmetry.space_group_name_H-M   'P 1'
#
loop_
_entity.id
_entity.type
_entity.pdbx_description
1 polymer ?
#
loop_
_entity_poly.entity_id
_entity_poly.type
_entity_poly.pdbx_seq_one_letter_code
_entity_poly.pdbx_strand_id
1 'polypeptide(L)'
;MQHNRFLRLGIIGALLCASLAGPALAGSGGSLPWEGPLEQIQQSITGPVAGYIALAAVAIAGGMLIFGGELNDFARRLMYVVLVAGILLGATTIVGLFGSTGASIGSSFVAEQPPTPSSTPLGGGEGRHG
;
A
#
# COMPACT_ATOMS: atom_id res chain seq x y z
N MET A 1 -15.73 11.65 -27.77
CA MET A 1 -16.66 10.68 -27.14
C MET A 1 -16.08 9.26 -26.95
N GLN A 2 -15.19 8.73 -27.80
CA GLN A 2 -14.67 7.36 -27.66
C GLN A 2 -13.58 7.19 -26.57
N HIS A 3 -12.76 8.21 -26.30
CA HIS A 3 -11.72 8.15 -25.25
C HIS A 3 -12.28 7.93 -23.84
N ASN A 4 -13.42 8.54 -23.49
CA ASN A 4 -14.07 8.32 -22.20
C ASN A 4 -14.58 6.88 -22.06
N ARG A 5 -14.88 6.20 -23.19
CA ARG A 5 -15.29 4.79 -23.19
C ARG A 5 -14.09 3.87 -22.97
N PHE A 6 -12.94 4.18 -23.57
CA PHE A 6 -11.70 3.44 -23.34
C PHE A 6 -11.16 3.64 -21.91
N LEU A 7 -11.22 4.86 -21.37
CA LEU A 7 -10.86 5.14 -19.98
C LEU A 7 -11.79 4.40 -19.00
N ARG A 8 -13.11 4.42 -19.26
CA ARG A 8 -14.09 3.67 -18.44
C ARG A 8 -13.87 2.16 -18.54
N LEU A 9 -13.58 1.62 -19.72
CA LEU A 9 -13.24 0.20 -19.88
C LEU A 9 -11.94 -0.15 -19.14
N GLY A 10 -10.93 0.72 -19.18
CA GLY A 10 -9.66 0.53 -18.49
C GLY A 10 -9.82 0.51 -16.97
N ILE A 11 -10.60 1.45 -16.41
CA ILE A 11 -10.92 1.50 -14.97
C ILE A 11 -11.71 0.26 -14.55
N ILE A 12 -12.70 -0.16 -15.35
CA ILE A 12 -13.48 -1.37 -15.08
C ILE A 12 -12.58 -2.61 -15.13
N GLY A 13 -11.69 -2.72 -16.11
CA GLY A 13 -10.74 -3.82 -16.23
C GLY A 13 -9.74 -3.88 -15.07
N ALA A 14 -9.22 -2.73 -14.63
CA ALA A 14 -8.33 -2.64 -13.48
C ALA A 14 -9.05 -3.04 -12.17
N LEU A 15 -10.31 -2.59 -11.98
CA LEU A 15 -11.13 -2.99 -10.84
C LEU A 15 -11.48 -4.48 -10.88
N LEU A 16 -11.69 -5.06 -12.06
CA LEU A 16 -11.94 -6.49 -12.21
C LEU A 16 -10.68 -7.31 -11.88
N CYS A 17 -9.51 -6.92 -12.38
CA CYS A 17 -8.25 -7.59 -12.03
C CYS A 17 -7.93 -7.47 -10.54
N ALA A 18 -8.21 -6.32 -9.92
CA ALA A 18 -8.03 -6.11 -8.49
C ALA A 18 -9.00 -6.94 -7.64
N SER A 19 -10.23 -7.20 -8.12
CA SER A 19 -11.19 -8.05 -7.41
C SER A 19 -10.93 -9.55 -7.60
N LEU A 20 -10.23 -9.95 -8.68
CA LEU A 20 -9.74 -11.31 -8.88
C LEU A 20 -8.41 -11.61 -8.15
N ALA A 21 -7.75 -10.59 -7.59
CA ALA A 21 -6.58 -10.77 -6.72
C ALA A 21 -7.04 -11.30 -5.35
N GLY A 22 -7.37 -12.60 -5.29
CA GLY A 22 -7.59 -13.29 -4.03
C GLY A 22 -6.32 -13.31 -3.17
N PRO A 23 -6.43 -13.44 -1.83
CA PRO A 23 -5.27 -13.64 -0.99
C PRO A 23 -4.53 -14.89 -1.47
N ALA A 24 -3.27 -14.74 -1.85
CA ALA A 24 -2.36 -15.85 -2.02
C ALA A 24 -2.09 -16.44 -0.63
N LEU A 25 -3.04 -17.23 -0.12
CA LEU A 25 -2.77 -18.19 0.94
C LEU A 25 -1.74 -19.16 0.35
N ALA A 26 -0.51 -19.07 0.84
CA ALA A 26 0.43 -20.17 0.78
C ALA A 26 -0.17 -21.30 1.62
N GLY A 27 -1.11 -22.03 1.02
CA GLY A 27 -1.72 -23.20 1.60
C GLY A 27 -0.62 -24.22 1.83
N SER A 28 -0.41 -24.55 3.09
CA SER A 28 0.41 -25.63 3.62
C SER A 28 -0.05 -26.98 3.09
N GLY A 29 0.28 -27.25 1.83
CA GLY A 29 0.07 -28.53 1.16
C GLY A 29 1.26 -29.46 1.41
N GLY A 30 1.34 -30.04 2.61
CA GLY A 30 2.28 -31.12 2.93
C GLY A 30 3.14 -30.83 4.14
N SER A 31 2.72 -31.34 5.31
CA SER A 31 3.44 -31.22 6.58
C SER A 31 4.78 -31.96 6.51
N LEU A 32 5.84 -31.22 6.20
CA LEU A 32 7.20 -31.72 6.38
C LEU A 32 7.44 -31.88 7.90
N PRO A 33 8.11 -32.95 8.37
CA PRO A 33 8.21 -33.24 9.81
C PRO A 33 8.98 -32.18 10.63
N TRP A 34 9.64 -31.25 9.95
CA TRP A 34 10.31 -30.07 10.53
C TRP A 34 9.43 -28.82 10.60
N GLU A 35 8.25 -28.79 9.98
CA GLU A 35 7.32 -27.65 10.12
C GLU A 35 6.82 -27.50 11.54
N GLY A 36 6.42 -28.59 12.21
CA GLY A 36 5.91 -28.50 13.59
C GLY A 36 6.89 -27.84 14.57
N PRO A 37 8.17 -28.25 14.60
CA PRO A 37 9.18 -27.58 15.41
C PRO A 37 9.45 -26.12 15.00
N LEU A 38 9.46 -25.79 13.71
CA LEU A 38 9.67 -24.41 13.24
C LEU A 38 8.48 -23.51 13.57
N GLU A 39 7.25 -24.02 13.45
CA GLU A 39 6.02 -23.34 13.81
C GLU A 39 5.93 -23.13 15.32
N GLN A 40 6.38 -24.09 16.13
CA GLN A 40 6.46 -23.94 17.58
C GLN A 40 7.47 -22.87 18.02
N ILE A 41 8.60 -22.72 17.31
CA ILE A 41 9.54 -21.62 17.56
C ILE A 41 8.92 -20.28 17.17
N GLN A 42 8.24 -20.22 16.03
CA GLN A 42 7.52 -19.02 15.61
C GLN A 42 6.48 -18.61 16.64
N GLN A 43 5.63 -19.54 17.09
CA GLN A 43 4.64 -19.35 18.15
C GLN A 43 5.27 -18.99 19.49
N SER A 44 6.50 -19.42 19.78
CA SER A 44 7.20 -19.06 21.01
C SER A 44 7.73 -17.62 20.98
N ILE A 45 8.12 -17.13 19.81
CA ILE A 45 8.61 -15.74 19.61
C ILE A 45 7.45 -14.74 19.52
N THR A 46 6.32 -15.15 18.94
CA THR A 46 5.11 -14.30 18.83
C THR A 46 4.08 -14.57 19.92
N GLY A 47 4.29 -15.56 20.77
CA GLY A 47 3.35 -15.98 21.78
C GLY A 47 3.27 -15.06 23.00
N PRO A 48 2.29 -15.29 23.91
CA PRO A 48 2.07 -14.45 25.08
C PRO A 48 3.29 -14.34 26.01
N VAL A 49 4.09 -15.40 26.11
CA VAL A 49 5.30 -15.44 26.94
C VAL A 49 6.34 -14.43 26.47
N ALA A 50 6.60 -14.35 25.16
CA ALA A 50 7.48 -13.34 24.59
C ALA A 50 6.94 -11.92 24.83
N GLY A 51 5.62 -11.74 24.75
CA GLY A 51 4.96 -10.49 25.11
C GLY A 51 5.21 -10.04 26.56
N TYR A 52 5.08 -10.95 27.54
CA TYR A 52 5.38 -10.65 28.94
C TYR A 52 6.85 -10.33 29.19
N ILE A 53 7.78 -11.04 28.52
CA ILE A 53 9.22 -10.74 28.59
C ILE A 53 9.51 -9.35 28.01
N ALA A 54 8.93 -9.02 26.85
CA ALA A 54 9.08 -7.70 26.24
C ALA A 54 8.55 -6.59 27.16
N LEU A 55 7.38 -6.79 27.76
CA LEU A 55 6.80 -5.85 28.74
C LEU A 55 7.74 -5.65 29.94
N ALA A 56 8.26 -6.74 30.52
CA ALA A 56 9.20 -6.67 31.63
C ALA A 56 10.49 -5.93 31.25
N ALA A 57 11.05 -6.20 30.05
CA ALA A 57 12.25 -5.52 29.56
C ALA A 57 12.03 -4.00 29.39
N VAL A 58 10.88 -3.59 28.83
CA VAL A 58 10.52 -2.17 28.69
C VAL A 58 10.34 -1.51 30.07
N ALA A 59 9.73 -2.19 31.03
CA ALA A 59 9.57 -1.69 32.38
C ALA A 59 10.92 -1.51 33.09
N ILE A 60 11.85 -2.46 32.94
CA ILE A 60 13.21 -2.36 33.48
C ILE A 60 13.97 -1.22 32.80
N ALA A 61 13.91 -1.11 31.48
CA ALA A 61 14.54 -0.03 30.73
C ALA A 61 14.00 1.34 31.14
N GLY A 62 12.68 1.48 31.27
CA GLY A 62 12.03 2.72 31.74
C GLY A 62 12.35 3.03 33.21
N GLY A 63 12.42 2.00 34.06
CA GLY A 63 12.83 2.13 35.46
C GLY A 63 14.28 2.61 35.60
N MET A 64 15.22 2.00 34.87
CA MET A 64 16.63 2.41 34.84
C MET A 64 16.78 3.87 34.38
N LEU A 65 15.92 4.31 33.46
CA LEU A 65 15.87 5.67 32.95
C LEU A 65 15.40 6.66 34.03
N ILE A 66 14.31 6.37 34.74
CA ILE A 66 13.76 7.27 35.77
C ILE A 66 14.68 7.36 37.00
N PHE A 67 15.27 6.24 37.42
CA PHE A 67 16.12 6.18 38.62
C PHE A 67 17.59 6.57 38.37
N GLY A 68 17.96 6.97 37.16
CA GLY A 68 19.23 7.67 36.92
C GLY A 68 20.43 6.76 36.70
N GLY A 69 20.25 5.59 36.08
CA GLY A 69 21.36 4.87 35.47
C GLY A 69 21.78 5.55 34.17
N GLU A 70 22.81 6.38 34.20
CA GLU A 70 23.48 6.91 33.00
C GLU A 70 22.53 7.60 32.00
N LEU A 71 21.56 8.37 32.50
CA LEU A 71 20.53 9.04 31.70
C LEU A 71 21.06 9.78 30.46
N ASN A 72 22.23 10.41 30.61
CA ASN A 72 22.91 11.10 29.52
C ASN A 72 23.37 10.15 28.40
N ASP A 73 23.87 8.96 28.75
CA ASP A 73 24.29 7.94 27.79
C ASP A 73 23.09 7.24 27.14
N PHE A 74 22.03 6.96 27.92
CA PHE A 74 20.78 6.43 27.36
C PHE A 74 20.14 7.41 26.39
N ALA A 75 19.99 8.69 26.77
CA ALA A 75 19.39 9.73 25.92
C ALA A 75 20.19 9.92 24.63
N ARG A 76 21.52 9.90 24.72
CA ARG A 76 22.41 9.95 23.55
C ARG A 76 22.19 8.76 22.63
N ARG A 77 22.05 7.54 23.19
CA ARG A 77 21.81 6.32 22.40
C ARG A 77 20.42 6.30 21.76
N LEU A 78 19.38 6.75 22.48
CA LEU A 78 18.03 6.87 21.96
C LEU A 78 17.95 7.90 20.82
N MET A 79 18.64 9.03 20.97
CA MET A 79 18.73 10.05 19.92
C MET A 79 19.30 9.48 18.62
N TYR A 80 20.37 8.67 18.67
CA TYR A 80 20.90 8.01 17.48
C TYR A 80 19.91 7.04 16.83
N VAL A 81 19.23 6.21 17.64
CA VAL A 81 18.24 5.23 17.12
C VAL A 81 17.08 5.96 16.43
N VAL A 82 16.54 7.00 17.06
CA VAL A 82 15.44 7.81 16.50
C VAL A 82 15.89 8.56 15.25
N LEU A 83 17.10 9.13 15.25
CA LEU A 83 17.65 9.85 14.10
C LEU A 83 17.82 8.91 12.89
N VAL A 84 18.36 7.71 13.09
CA VAL A 84 18.50 6.70 12.03
C VAL A 84 17.14 6.23 11.54
N ALA A 85 16.22 5.88 12.46
CA ALA A 85 14.87 5.44 12.08
C ALA A 85 14.11 6.52 11.31
N GLY A 86 14.20 7.78 11.75
CA GLY A 86 13.59 8.93 11.07
C GLY A 86 14.14 9.16 9.68
N ILE A 87 15.47 9.05 9.49
CA ILE A 87 16.09 9.13 8.17
C ILE A 87 15.62 7.99 7.27
N LEU A 88 15.57 6.74 7.76
CA LEU A 88 15.12 5.60 6.96
C LEU A 88 13.65 5.74 6.53
N LEU A 89 12.77 6.15 7.44
CA LEU A 89 11.36 6.41 7.13
C LEU A 89 11.21 7.57 6.14
N GLY A 90 11.93 8.68 6.36
CA GLY A 90 11.90 9.85 5.48
C GLY A 90 12.51 9.60 4.10
N ALA A 91 13.53 8.75 4.02
CA ALA A 91 14.19 8.40 2.77
C ALA A 91 13.22 7.74 1.78
N THR A 92 12.29 6.90 2.26
CA THR A 92 11.26 6.30 1.39
C THR A 92 10.39 7.36 0.72
N THR A 93 10.09 8.45 1.43
CA THR A 93 9.30 9.57 0.92
C THR A 93 10.08 10.34 -0.14
N ILE A 94 11.37 10.64 0.12
CA ILE A 94 12.23 11.34 -0.84
C ILE A 94 12.40 10.52 -2.12
N VAL A 95 12.65 9.21 -2.01
CA VAL A 95 12.75 8.31 -3.17
C VAL A 95 11.45 8.29 -3.97
N GLY A 96 10.28 8.32 -3.32
CA GLY A 96 8.99 8.40 -4.00
C GLY A 96 8.80 9.69 -4.82
N LEU A 97 9.28 10.84 -4.31
CA LEU A 97 9.17 12.13 -4.99
C LEU A 97 10.01 12.19 -6.29
N PHE A 98 11.21 11.61 -6.27
CA PHE A 98 12.12 11.59 -7.42
C PHE A 98 11.96 10.36 -8.32
N GLY A 99 11.40 9.26 -7.82
CA GLY A 99 11.11 8.06 -8.60
C GLY A 99 9.84 8.15 -9.44
N SER A 100 8.88 9.03 -9.08
CA SER A 100 7.60 9.21 -9.80
C SER A 100 7.60 10.34 -10.83
N THR A 101 8.59 11.25 -10.80
CA THR A 101 8.72 12.36 -11.76
C THR A 101 9.45 11.97 -13.05
N GLY A 102 9.75 10.68 -13.24
CA GLY A 102 10.23 10.11 -14.50
C GLY A 102 9.12 10.04 -15.55
N ALA A 103 8.96 11.12 -16.32
CA ALA A 103 8.31 11.21 -17.64
C ALA A 103 7.08 10.30 -17.91
N SER A 104 5.86 10.82 -17.68
CA SER A 104 4.69 10.37 -18.45
C SER A 104 4.64 11.17 -19.76
N ILE A 105 5.27 10.66 -20.81
CA ILE A 105 5.11 11.21 -22.16
C ILE A 105 3.78 10.69 -22.73
N GLY A 106 2.87 11.62 -22.98
CA GLY A 106 1.57 11.40 -23.64
C GLY A 106 0.49 12.18 -22.88
N SER A 107 -0.15 13.22 -23.41
CA SER A 107 -0.26 13.69 -24.79
C SER A 107 -0.74 15.14 -24.77
N SER A 108 0.05 16.00 -25.40
CA SER A 108 -0.37 17.07 -26.32
C SER A 108 -1.80 17.62 -26.20
N PHE A 109 -1.85 18.89 -25.75
CA PHE A 109 -2.70 19.98 -26.23
C PHE A 109 -4.11 19.61 -26.74
N VAL A 110 -5.12 19.88 -25.91
CA VAL A 110 -6.47 20.19 -26.43
C VAL A 110 -6.41 21.63 -26.94
N ALA A 111 -6.19 21.78 -28.24
CA ALA A 111 -6.50 23.00 -28.95
C ALA A 111 -8.00 22.98 -29.28
N GLU A 112 -8.73 23.90 -28.66
CA GLU A 112 -10.12 24.26 -28.93
C GLU A 112 -10.33 24.61 -30.42
N GLN A 113 -11.31 23.98 -31.11
CA GLN A 113 -11.86 24.45 -32.39
C GLN A 113 -13.29 23.84 -32.59
N PRO A 114 -14.27 24.53 -33.22
CA PRO A 114 -15.48 25.09 -32.63
C PRO A 114 -16.74 24.26 -33.01
N PRO A 115 -17.95 24.62 -32.52
CA PRO A 115 -19.17 23.85 -32.77
C PRO A 115 -19.57 23.93 -34.25
N THR A 116 -19.79 22.78 -34.88
CA THR A 116 -20.50 22.72 -36.17
C THR A 116 -21.67 21.74 -36.11
N PRO A 117 -22.78 22.09 -36.79
CA PRO A 117 -24.14 21.82 -36.34
C PRO A 117 -24.61 20.39 -36.65
N SER A 118 -25.42 19.84 -35.75
CA SER A 118 -26.09 18.56 -35.91
C SER A 118 -27.05 18.59 -37.11
N SER A 119 -26.71 17.85 -38.17
CA SER A 119 -27.66 17.48 -39.22
C SER A 119 -28.60 16.39 -38.71
N THR A 120 -29.83 16.80 -38.39
CA THR A 120 -31.00 15.93 -38.19
C THR A 120 -31.25 15.07 -39.43
N PRO A 121 -31.26 13.73 -39.33
CA PRO A 121 -31.83 12.89 -40.37
C PRO A 121 -33.36 12.88 -40.22
N LEU A 122 -34.03 13.38 -41.25
CA LEU A 122 -35.47 13.26 -41.48
C LEU A 122 -35.88 11.83 -41.87
N GLY A 123 -37.11 11.46 -41.48
CA GLY A 123 -37.98 10.52 -42.20
C GLY A 123 -37.90 9.08 -41.68
N GLY A 124 -39.00 8.37 -41.44
CA GLY A 124 -40.40 8.64 -41.73
C GLY A 124 -41.18 7.32 -41.62
N GLY A 125 -42.50 7.43 -41.47
CA GLY A 125 -43.45 6.40 -41.90
C GLY A 125 -43.86 5.33 -40.89
N GLU A 126 -45.18 5.10 -40.88
CA GLU A 126 -45.91 3.93 -40.38
C GLU A 126 -45.91 3.67 -38.85
N GLY A 127 -47.03 3.40 -38.19
CA GLY A 127 -48.36 3.04 -38.65
C GLY A 127 -48.96 2.11 -37.60
N ARG A 128 -50.13 2.49 -37.07
CA ARG A 128 -51.22 1.70 -36.46
C ARG A 128 -50.92 0.29 -35.90
N HIS A 129 -51.63 0.01 -34.80
CA HIS A 129 -52.23 -1.27 -34.35
C HIS A 129 -51.73 -1.75 -32.99
N GLY A 130 -52.67 -1.91 -32.05
CA GLY A 130 -52.50 -2.55 -30.75
C GLY A 130 -53.17 -1.77 -29.63
#